data_AF-A0A7W9W8R6-F1
#
_entry.id   AF-A0A7W9W8R6-F1
#
_cell.length_a   1.000
_cell.length_b   1.000
_cell.length_c   1.000
_cell.angle_alpha   90.00
_cell.angle_beta   90.00
_cell.angle_gamma   90.00
#
_symmetry.space_group_name_H-M   'P 1'
#
loop_
_entity.id
_entity.type
_entity.pdbx_description
1 polymer ?
#
loop_
_entity_poly.entity_id
_entity_poly.type
_entity_poly.pdbx_seq_one_letter_code
_entity_poly.pdbx_strand_id
1 'polypeptide(L)'
;MNNLNDRFLTFLDDEKHVPDRRPVWGMLAIVGGLLTLLLGVATALLWRRLFAAPLFPLGIWLGCWGCWQLLTRQRDRWLARRVREIAETGQRVNGYLVRASDSLYRPGSQAQPCQVLISFQNEVASDAEYMQYLAQRWAEKTPSRERRRRYRRVKLPHSLTDGSTVYCCDLFVHPGLLASGYLTSSVLPCLAEPGDQGGLELVPYWLLFPYVEVPQGQRQRL
;
A
#
# COMPACT_ATOMS: atom_id res chain seq x y z
N MET A 1 -7.55 6.37 -27.76
CA MET A 1 -8.06 5.84 -26.48
C MET A 1 -6.92 5.89 -25.51
N ASN A 2 -7.06 6.57 -24.36
CA ASN A 2 -6.00 6.61 -23.36
C ASN A 2 -5.75 5.19 -22.83
N ASN A 3 -4.48 4.79 -22.74
CA ASN A 3 -4.13 3.49 -22.19
C ASN A 3 -4.56 3.43 -20.71
N LEU A 4 -4.80 2.23 -20.16
CA LEU A 4 -5.14 2.06 -18.75
C LEU A 4 -4.10 2.73 -17.84
N ASN A 5 -2.82 2.65 -18.22
CA ASN A 5 -1.71 3.29 -17.52
C ASN A 5 -1.90 4.81 -17.44
N ASP A 6 -2.26 5.48 -18.55
CA ASP A 6 -2.49 6.93 -18.57
C ASP A 6 -3.64 7.33 -17.65
N ARG A 7 -4.72 6.54 -17.65
CA ARG A 7 -5.88 6.76 -16.77
C ARG A 7 -5.51 6.56 -15.30
N PHE A 8 -4.65 5.59 -15.00
CA PHE A 8 -4.16 5.37 -13.64
C PHE A 8 -3.22 6.48 -13.19
N LEU A 9 -2.34 6.97 -14.07
CA LEU A 9 -1.49 8.13 -13.79
C LEU A 9 -2.30 9.40 -13.54
N THR A 10 -3.34 9.64 -14.35
CA THR A 10 -4.26 10.76 -14.16
C THR A 10 -4.95 10.67 -12.80
N PHE A 11 -5.42 9.48 -12.43
CA PHE A 11 -6.00 9.23 -11.11
C PHE A 11 -5.02 9.53 -9.96
N LEU A 12 -3.75 9.09 -10.09
CA LEU A 12 -2.71 9.38 -9.09
C LEU A 12 -2.37 10.88 -9.00
N ASP A 13 -2.52 11.63 -10.09
CA ASP A 13 -2.30 13.08 -10.10
C ASP A 13 -3.51 13.86 -9.56
N ASP A 14 -4.74 13.36 -9.76
CA ASP A 14 -5.95 13.90 -9.15
C ASP A 14 -5.98 13.67 -7.63
N GLU A 15 -5.54 12.50 -7.15
CA GLU A 15 -5.45 12.21 -5.71
C GLU A 15 -4.48 13.14 -4.96
N LYS A 16 -3.46 13.67 -5.64
CA LYS A 16 -2.56 14.67 -5.04
C LYS A 16 -3.26 15.99 -4.69
N HIS A 17 -4.50 16.20 -5.12
CA HIS A 17 -5.33 17.32 -4.68
C HIS A 17 -5.97 17.11 -3.30
N VAL A 18 -5.77 15.95 -2.63
CA VAL A 18 -5.95 15.91 -1.18
C VAL A 18 -4.96 16.92 -0.60
N PRO A 19 -5.44 18.04 -0.03
CA PRO A 19 -4.58 19.14 0.36
C PRO A 19 -3.53 18.56 1.28
N ASP A 20 -2.26 18.68 0.89
CA ASP A 20 -1.10 18.38 1.73
C ASP A 20 -1.31 19.24 2.99
N ARG A 21 -1.99 18.66 4.00
CA ARG A 21 -2.31 19.34 5.25
C ARG A 21 -0.96 19.63 5.85
N ARG A 22 -0.59 20.90 5.70
CA ARG A 22 0.78 21.32 5.45
C ARG A 22 1.76 20.66 6.41
N PRO A 23 2.99 20.33 5.94
CA PRO A 23 4.06 19.80 6.79
C PRO A 23 4.40 20.65 8.01
N VAL A 24 3.92 21.89 7.99
CA VAL A 24 3.91 22.88 9.06
C VAL A 24 3.62 22.26 10.42
N TRP A 25 2.58 21.44 10.61
CA TRP A 25 2.29 20.91 11.96
C TRP A 25 3.37 19.96 12.51
N GLY A 26 3.94 19.11 11.65
CA GLY A 26 5.03 18.21 12.06
C GLY A 26 6.30 18.97 12.38
N MET A 27 6.66 19.96 11.55
CA MET A 27 7.80 20.85 11.82
C MET A 27 7.58 21.70 13.08
N LEU A 28 6.38 22.28 13.24
CA LEU A 28 6.01 23.07 14.43
C LEU A 28 6.09 22.23 15.70
N ALA A 29 5.71 20.95 15.65
CA ALA A 29 5.84 20.06 16.81
C ALA A 29 7.30 19.75 17.17
N ILE A 30 8.18 19.55 16.18
CA ILE A 30 9.61 19.35 16.43
C ILE A 30 10.24 20.61 17.00
N VAL A 31 9.99 21.76 16.37
CA VAL A 31 10.48 23.07 16.83
C VAL A 31 9.93 23.38 18.22
N GLY A 32 8.64 23.18 18.44
CA GLY A 32 7.99 23.32 19.75
C GLY A 32 8.57 22.38 20.81
N GLY A 33 8.83 21.12 20.46
CA GLY A 33 9.47 20.15 21.35
C GLY A 33 10.89 20.58 21.74
N LEU A 34 11.71 21.03 20.78
CA LEU A 34 13.05 21.56 21.02
C LEU A 34 13.03 22.82 21.89
N LEU A 35 12.11 23.76 21.63
CA LEU A 35 11.95 24.96 22.44
C LEU A 35 11.54 24.62 23.88
N THR A 36 10.61 23.68 24.07
CA THR A 36 10.18 23.22 25.39
C THR A 36 11.33 22.58 26.16
N LEU A 37 12.19 21.80 25.48
CA LEU A 37 13.40 21.23 26.09
C LEU A 37 14.41 22.30 26.51
N LEU A 38 14.70 23.27 25.62
CA LEU A 38 15.60 24.37 25.93
C LEU A 38 15.10 25.22 27.10
N LEU A 39 13.79 25.50 27.15
CA LEU A 39 13.15 26.20 28.26
C LEU A 39 13.22 25.39 29.57
N GLY A 40 13.03 24.06 29.49
CA GLY A 40 13.20 23.14 30.61
C GLY A 40 14.63 23.17 31.17
N VAL A 41 15.64 23.21 30.31
CA VAL A 41 17.06 23.33 30.72
C VAL A 41 17.31 24.70 31.37
N ALA A 42 16.86 25.79 30.75
CA ALA A 42 17.05 27.14 31.28
C ALA A 42 16.38 27.33 32.65
N THR A 43 15.13 26.86 32.80
CA THR A 43 14.40 26.91 34.08
C THR A 43 15.05 26.04 35.15
N ALA A 44 15.56 24.86 34.79
CA ALA A 44 16.29 24.00 35.73
C ALA A 44 17.58 24.66 36.27
N LEU A 45 18.27 25.45 35.43
CA LEU A 45 19.47 26.20 35.81
C LEU A 45 19.16 27.41 36.69
N LEU A 46 18.08 28.13 36.40
CA LEU A 46 17.70 29.38 37.08
C LEU A 46 16.93 29.14 38.39
N TRP A 47 15.98 28.21 38.40
CA TRP A 47 15.02 28.02 39.49
C TRP A 47 15.10 26.57 39.98
N ARG A 48 15.94 26.35 41.00
CA ARG A 48 16.08 25.13 41.84
C ARG A 48 15.09 24.00 41.48
N ARG A 49 15.52 23.06 40.64
CA ARG A 49 15.01 21.71 40.21
C ARG A 49 13.50 21.35 40.21
N LEU A 50 12.65 21.87 41.09
CA LEU A 50 11.27 21.40 41.30
C LEU A 50 10.29 21.80 40.18
N PHE A 51 10.50 22.93 39.49
CA PHE A 51 9.56 23.41 38.46
C PHE A 51 9.88 22.93 37.03
N ALA A 52 11.08 22.42 36.76
CA ALA A 52 11.49 22.01 35.41
C ALA A 52 11.07 20.57 35.05
N ALA A 53 10.73 19.74 36.04
CA ALA A 53 10.44 18.32 35.87
C ALA A 53 9.35 17.98 34.81
N PRO A 54 8.24 18.72 34.66
CA PRO A 54 7.20 18.38 33.68
C PRO A 54 7.47 18.86 32.25
N LEU A 55 8.37 19.83 32.04
CA LEU A 55 8.64 20.38 30.69
C LEU A 55 9.46 19.42 29.82
N PHE A 56 10.38 18.67 30.44
CA PHE A 56 11.19 17.67 29.73
C PHE A 56 10.36 16.56 29.08
N PRO A 57 9.46 15.84 29.77
CA PRO A 57 8.67 14.78 29.15
C PRO A 57 7.75 15.31 28.04
N LEU A 58 7.20 16.53 28.20
CA LEU A 58 6.40 17.17 27.15
C LEU A 58 7.23 17.47 25.90
N GLY A 59 8.44 18.02 26.07
CA GLY A 59 9.36 18.30 24.97
C GLY A 59 9.79 17.03 24.22
N ILE A 60 10.12 15.96 24.95
CA ILE A 60 10.42 14.64 24.36
C ILE A 60 9.22 14.10 23.59
N TRP A 61 8.03 14.14 24.19
CA TRP A 61 6.80 13.62 23.56
C TRP A 61 6.47 14.36 22.26
N LEU A 62 6.52 15.69 22.26
CA LEU A 62 6.30 16.52 21.05
C LEU A 62 7.35 16.25 19.97
N GLY A 63 8.63 16.12 20.37
CA GLY A 63 9.72 15.78 19.46
C GLY A 63 9.53 14.40 18.81
N CYS A 64 9.22 13.37 19.60
CA CYS A 64 8.94 12.02 19.10
C CYS A 64 7.72 11.99 18.18
N TRP A 65 6.64 12.70 18.53
CA TRP A 65 5.45 12.80 17.68
C TRP A 65 5.74 13.47 16.34
N GLY A 66 6.49 14.57 16.35
CA GLY A 66 6.92 15.26 15.14
C GLY A 66 7.83 14.40 14.25
N CYS A 67 8.80 13.69 14.84
CA CYS A 67 9.65 12.74 14.13
C CYS A 67 8.84 11.58 13.52
N TRP A 68 7.89 11.00 14.26
CA TRP A 68 7.00 9.96 13.74
C TRP A 68 6.22 10.43 12.52
N GLN A 69 5.64 11.64 12.57
CA GLN A 69 4.94 12.24 11.44
C GLN A 69 5.83 12.46 10.20
N LEU A 70 7.10 12.83 10.40
CA LEU A 70 8.03 12.96 9.28
C LEU A 70 8.36 11.60 8.66
N LEU A 71 8.58 10.56 9.49
CA LEU A 71 8.87 9.22 9.02
C LEU A 71 7.70 8.61 8.25
N THR A 72 6.46 8.76 8.73
CA THR A 72 5.27 8.27 8.00
C THR A 72 5.13 8.97 6.65
N ARG A 73 5.36 10.29 6.59
CA ARG A 73 5.32 11.04 5.33
C ARG A 73 6.40 10.61 4.35
N GLN A 74 7.63 10.36 4.81
CA GLN A 74 8.68 9.86 3.94
C GLN A 74 8.29 8.50 3.34
N ARG A 75 7.72 7.62 4.16
CA ARG A 75 7.17 6.34 3.71
C ARG A 75 6.08 6.54 2.67
N ASP A 76 5.11 7.42 2.92
CA ASP A 76 3.98 7.65 2.01
C ASP A 76 4.44 8.27 0.69
N ARG A 77 5.43 9.19 0.72
CA ARG A 77 6.06 9.74 -0.50
C ARG A 77 6.85 8.70 -1.29
N TRP A 78 7.51 7.78 -0.59
CA TRP A 78 8.21 6.67 -1.25
C TRP A 78 7.21 5.72 -1.90
N LEU A 79 6.12 5.39 -1.21
CA LEU A 79 5.02 4.57 -1.74
C LEU A 79 4.37 5.22 -2.96
N ALA A 80 4.03 6.52 -2.88
CA ALA A 80 3.43 7.23 -4.01
C ALA A 80 4.35 7.26 -5.24
N ARG A 81 5.66 7.46 -5.04
CA ARG A 81 6.66 7.34 -6.12
C ARG A 81 6.67 5.94 -6.71
N ARG A 82 6.68 4.91 -5.86
CA ARG A 82 6.73 3.53 -6.31
C ARG A 82 5.47 3.10 -7.07
N VAL A 83 4.29 3.52 -6.62
CA VAL A 83 3.02 3.30 -7.32
C VAL A 83 3.05 3.97 -8.69
N ARG A 84 3.60 5.19 -8.78
CA ARG A 84 3.76 5.90 -10.07
C ARG A 84 4.72 5.17 -11.01
N GLU A 85 5.88 4.73 -10.53
CA GLU A 85 6.84 3.94 -11.34
C GLU A 85 6.20 2.67 -11.91
N ILE A 86 5.42 1.96 -11.08
CA ILE A 86 4.66 0.77 -11.50
C ILE A 86 3.57 1.15 -12.51
N ALA A 87 2.93 2.31 -12.36
CA ALA A 87 1.94 2.79 -13.32
C ALA A 87 2.57 3.14 -14.69
N GLU A 88 3.79 3.68 -14.70
CA GLU A 88 4.51 4.08 -15.90
C GLU A 88 5.05 2.86 -16.68
N THR A 89 5.58 1.86 -15.98
CA THR A 89 6.30 0.72 -16.59
C THR A 89 5.54 -0.60 -16.52
N GLY A 90 4.47 -0.66 -15.73
CA GLY A 90 3.71 -1.87 -15.47
C GLY A 90 2.84 -2.31 -16.63
N GLN A 91 2.69 -3.63 -16.76
CA GLN A 91 1.76 -4.28 -17.67
C GLN A 91 0.52 -4.72 -16.91
N ARG A 92 -0.63 -4.64 -17.57
CA ARG A 92 -1.89 -5.13 -17.01
C ARG A 92 -1.83 -6.65 -16.90
N VAL A 93 -2.08 -7.17 -15.70
CA VAL A 93 -2.17 -8.61 -15.43
C VAL A 93 -3.35 -8.91 -14.51
N ASN A 94 -3.86 -10.13 -14.58
CA ASN A 94 -4.83 -10.63 -13.62
C ASN A 94 -4.08 -11.30 -12.46
N GLY A 95 -4.34 -10.84 -11.23
CA GLY A 95 -3.88 -11.45 -10.00
C GLY A 95 -4.88 -12.46 -9.47
N TYR A 96 -4.51 -13.73 -9.41
CA TYR A 96 -5.35 -14.81 -8.92
C TYR A 96 -5.11 -15.04 -7.43
N LEU A 97 -6.13 -14.82 -6.61
CA LEU A 97 -6.04 -14.83 -5.16
C LEU A 97 -5.63 -16.20 -4.62
N VAL A 98 -4.52 -16.24 -3.91
CA VAL A 98 -4.06 -17.41 -3.15
C VAL A 98 -4.65 -17.36 -1.74
N ARG A 99 -4.45 -16.23 -1.05
CA ARG A 99 -4.90 -16.00 0.32
C ARG A 99 -5.08 -14.50 0.58
N ALA A 100 -6.04 -14.14 1.43
CA ALA A 100 -6.24 -12.79 1.91
C ALA A 100 -6.32 -12.75 3.44
N SER A 101 -6.08 -11.59 4.03
CA SER A 101 -6.46 -11.33 5.42
C SER A 101 -8.00 -11.35 5.57
N ASP A 102 -8.53 -11.91 6.65
CA ASP A 102 -9.98 -11.97 6.91
C ASP A 102 -10.63 -10.58 6.89
N SER A 103 -9.88 -9.56 7.29
CA SER A 103 -10.32 -8.17 7.27
C SER A 103 -10.62 -7.63 5.87
N LEU A 104 -10.09 -8.24 4.81
CA LEU A 104 -10.40 -7.84 3.43
C LEU A 104 -11.81 -8.26 2.99
N TYR A 105 -12.40 -9.27 3.62
CA TYR A 105 -13.77 -9.73 3.33
C TYR A 105 -14.84 -8.92 4.06
N ARG A 106 -14.46 -7.83 4.73
CA ARG A 106 -15.36 -6.90 5.42
C ARG A 106 -15.05 -5.48 4.98
N PRO A 107 -16.04 -4.57 5.03
CA PRO A 107 -15.78 -3.15 4.77
C PRO A 107 -14.69 -2.61 5.70
N GLY A 108 -13.75 -1.87 5.12
CA GLY A 108 -12.62 -1.30 5.86
C GLY A 108 -12.00 -0.13 5.13
N SER A 109 -11.09 0.58 5.79
CA SER A 109 -10.37 1.73 5.23
C SER A 109 -8.86 1.56 5.23
N GLN A 110 -8.33 0.48 5.80
CA GLN A 110 -6.89 0.25 5.87
C GLN A 110 -6.46 -0.71 4.78
N ALA A 111 -5.32 -0.45 4.15
CA ALA A 111 -4.69 -1.40 3.25
C ALA A 111 -4.31 -2.68 3.99
N GLN A 112 -4.64 -3.83 3.41
CA GLN A 112 -4.40 -5.14 3.99
C GLN A 112 -3.69 -6.04 2.98
N PRO A 113 -2.78 -6.92 3.43
CA PRO A 113 -2.05 -7.78 2.52
C PRO A 113 -2.90 -8.97 2.04
N CYS A 114 -2.67 -9.37 0.79
CA CYS A 114 -3.06 -10.65 0.23
C CYS A 114 -1.91 -11.23 -0.61
N GLN A 115 -2.03 -12.51 -0.96
CA GLN A 115 -1.17 -13.16 -1.95
C GLN A 115 -1.95 -13.40 -3.22
N VAL A 116 -1.32 -13.11 -4.35
CA VAL A 116 -1.86 -13.40 -5.67
C VAL A 116 -0.82 -14.10 -6.54
N LEU A 117 -1.29 -14.92 -7.47
CA LEU A 117 -0.48 -15.44 -8.58
C LEU A 117 -0.65 -14.56 -9.81
N ILE A 118 0.45 -14.30 -10.52
CA ILE A 118 0.46 -13.61 -11.81
C ILE A 118 1.34 -14.36 -12.79
N SER A 119 1.06 -14.19 -14.08
CA SER A 119 1.93 -14.61 -15.19
C SER A 119 1.98 -13.51 -16.24
N PHE A 120 3.12 -13.38 -16.92
CA PHE A 120 3.28 -12.52 -18.10
C PHE A 120 3.16 -13.31 -19.41
N GLN A 121 3.08 -14.64 -19.34
CA GLN A 121 2.82 -15.50 -20.50
C GLN A 121 1.33 -15.47 -20.79
N ASN A 122 0.93 -14.97 -21.95
CA ASN A 122 -0.47 -14.70 -22.26
C ASN A 122 -1.34 -15.96 -22.25
N GLU A 123 -0.79 -17.09 -22.70
CA GLU A 123 -1.44 -18.40 -22.72
C GLU A 123 -1.81 -18.84 -21.30
N VAL A 124 -0.88 -18.66 -20.37
CA VAL A 124 -1.04 -19.04 -18.95
C VAL A 124 -1.92 -18.03 -18.21
N ALA A 125 -1.74 -16.74 -18.47
CA ALA A 125 -2.47 -15.67 -17.80
C ALA A 125 -3.97 -15.64 -18.17
N SER A 126 -4.30 -16.07 -19.39
CA SER A 126 -5.67 -16.16 -19.89
C SER A 126 -6.40 -17.43 -19.48
N ASP A 127 -5.69 -18.50 -19.12
CA ASP A 127 -6.26 -19.71 -18.55
C ASP A 127 -6.62 -19.53 -17.06
N ALA A 128 -7.83 -19.03 -16.83
CA ALA A 128 -8.33 -18.74 -15.49
C ALA A 128 -8.47 -19.99 -14.62
N GLU A 129 -8.87 -21.13 -15.20
CA GLU A 129 -9.05 -22.39 -14.48
C GLU A 129 -7.70 -22.92 -13.99
N TYR A 130 -6.70 -22.92 -14.86
CA TYR A 130 -5.34 -23.31 -14.51
C TYR A 130 -4.75 -22.42 -13.40
N MET A 131 -4.86 -21.11 -13.53
CA MET A 131 -4.32 -20.18 -12.54
C MET A 131 -5.03 -20.27 -11.18
N GLN A 132 -6.35 -20.53 -11.17
CA GLN A 132 -7.10 -20.79 -9.93
C GLN A 132 -6.69 -22.12 -9.28
N TYR A 133 -6.52 -23.17 -10.08
CA TYR A 133 -5.99 -24.46 -9.62
C TYR A 133 -4.62 -24.30 -8.96
N LEU A 134 -3.70 -23.57 -9.61
CA LEU A 134 -2.38 -23.26 -9.05
C LEU A 134 -2.48 -22.46 -7.74
N ALA A 135 -3.37 -21.46 -7.69
CA ALA A 135 -3.55 -20.63 -6.50
C ALA A 135 -4.02 -21.46 -5.30
N GLN A 136 -5.00 -22.34 -5.50
CA GLN A 136 -5.47 -23.26 -4.46
C GLN A 136 -4.35 -24.22 -4.01
N ARG A 137 -3.67 -24.86 -4.95
CA ARG A 137 -2.59 -25.81 -4.64
C ARG A 137 -1.40 -25.15 -3.94
N TRP A 138 -1.08 -23.90 -4.29
CA TRP A 138 -0.06 -23.12 -3.60
C TRP A 138 -0.51 -22.72 -2.19
N ALA A 139 -1.78 -22.35 -2.03
CA ALA A 139 -2.38 -22.05 -0.74
C ALA A 139 -2.33 -23.26 0.21
N GLU A 140 -2.32 -24.51 -0.26
CA GLU A 140 -2.15 -25.67 0.63
C GLU A 140 -0.71 -25.86 1.12
N LYS A 141 0.28 -25.50 0.31
CA LYS A 141 1.71 -25.73 0.61
C LYS A 141 2.35 -24.67 1.49
N THR A 142 1.94 -23.41 1.37
CA THR A 142 2.59 -22.30 2.10
C THR A 142 2.03 -22.17 3.52
N PRO A 143 2.83 -21.98 4.58
CA PRO A 143 2.29 -21.74 5.93
C PRO A 143 1.51 -20.41 6.01
N SER A 144 0.46 -20.35 6.85
CA SER A 144 -0.40 -19.16 6.98
C SER A 144 0.29 -17.94 7.62
N ARG A 145 1.37 -18.15 8.37
CA ARG A 145 2.04 -17.12 9.20
C ARG A 145 3.22 -16.42 8.53
N GLU A 146 3.41 -16.58 7.23
CA GLU A 146 4.54 -15.94 6.58
C GLU A 146 4.41 -14.42 6.61
N ARG A 147 5.48 -13.71 7.03
CA ARG A 147 5.48 -12.25 7.09
C ARG A 147 5.34 -11.68 5.68
N ARG A 148 4.22 -11.01 5.45
CA ARG A 148 3.91 -10.27 4.21
C ARG A 148 4.87 -9.09 4.06
N ARG A 149 5.44 -8.93 2.87
CA ARG A 149 6.32 -7.80 2.52
C ARG A 149 5.82 -7.16 1.23
N ARG A 150 5.61 -5.85 1.24
CA ARG A 150 5.16 -5.13 0.04
C ARG A 150 6.16 -5.34 -1.10
N TYR A 151 5.64 -5.59 -2.30
CA TYR A 151 6.41 -5.86 -3.53
C TYR A 151 7.28 -7.11 -3.47
N ARG A 152 7.03 -8.02 -2.52
CA ARG A 152 7.68 -9.33 -2.56
C ARG A 152 7.11 -10.13 -3.73
N ARG A 153 8.01 -10.66 -4.56
CA ARG A 153 7.72 -11.54 -5.68
C ARG A 153 8.57 -12.80 -5.55
N VAL A 154 7.95 -13.96 -5.73
CA VAL A 154 8.63 -15.26 -5.68
C VAL A 154 8.20 -16.07 -6.89
N LYS A 155 9.17 -16.52 -7.70
CA LYS A 155 8.91 -17.43 -8.81
C LYS A 155 8.52 -18.80 -8.29
N LEU A 156 7.43 -19.37 -8.78
CA LEU A 156 7.00 -20.71 -8.40
C LEU A 156 7.93 -21.78 -9.02
N PRO A 157 8.09 -22.94 -8.38
CA PRO A 157 8.87 -24.04 -8.96
C PRO A 157 8.24 -24.54 -10.27
N HIS A 158 9.06 -24.80 -11.28
CA HIS A 158 8.60 -25.31 -12.57
C HIS A 158 7.84 -26.64 -12.48
N SER A 159 8.11 -27.47 -11.47
CA SER A 159 7.38 -28.72 -11.21
C SER A 159 5.94 -28.51 -10.75
N LEU A 160 5.59 -27.30 -10.32
CA LEU A 160 4.22 -26.94 -9.96
C LEU A 160 3.47 -26.29 -11.12
N THR A 161 4.20 -25.63 -12.04
CA THR A 161 3.64 -24.77 -13.09
C THR A 161 3.80 -25.37 -14.49
N ASP A 162 4.11 -26.66 -14.60
CA ASP A 162 4.31 -27.38 -15.86
C ASP A 162 5.32 -26.67 -16.79
N GLY A 163 6.36 -26.07 -16.19
CA GLY A 163 7.38 -25.29 -16.89
C GLY A 163 7.07 -23.80 -17.06
N SER A 164 5.84 -23.36 -16.84
CA SER A 164 5.40 -21.96 -16.98
C SER A 164 6.04 -21.04 -15.94
N THR A 165 6.18 -19.75 -16.28
CA THR A 165 6.71 -18.73 -15.35
C THR A 165 5.56 -18.04 -14.65
N VAL A 166 5.28 -18.50 -13.43
CA VAL A 166 4.26 -17.93 -12.53
C VAL A 166 4.95 -17.35 -11.30
N TYR A 167 4.45 -16.21 -10.84
CA TYR A 167 4.96 -15.53 -9.65
C TYR A 167 3.88 -15.47 -8.57
N CYS A 168 4.27 -15.77 -7.33
CA CYS A 168 3.50 -15.45 -6.13
C CYS A 168 3.94 -14.09 -5.62
N CYS A 169 3.01 -13.16 -5.54
CA CYS A 169 3.25 -11.78 -5.13
C CYS A 169 2.47 -11.45 -3.85
N ASP A 170 3.09 -10.72 -2.94
CA ASP A 170 2.38 -10.05 -1.86
C ASP A 170 1.82 -8.71 -2.38
N LEU A 171 0.49 -8.59 -2.38
CA LEU A 171 -0.25 -7.40 -2.82
C LEU A 171 -0.90 -6.73 -1.60
N PHE A 172 -0.74 -5.41 -1.47
CA PHE A 172 -1.43 -4.64 -0.43
C PHE A 172 -2.68 -4.00 -1.03
N VAL A 173 -3.84 -4.54 -0.67
CA VAL A 173 -5.13 -4.12 -1.21
C VAL A 173 -5.73 -3.06 -0.30
N HIS A 174 -5.98 -1.87 -0.84
CA HIS A 174 -6.80 -0.86 -0.19
C HIS A 174 -8.28 -1.14 -0.50
N PRO A 175 -9.15 -1.37 0.50
CA PRO A 175 -10.53 -1.75 0.23
C PRO A 175 -11.30 -0.71 -0.59
N GLY A 176 -10.97 0.58 -0.45
CA GLY A 176 -11.53 1.65 -1.26
C GLY A 176 -11.29 1.51 -2.78
N LEU A 177 -10.32 0.70 -3.23
CA LEU A 177 -10.03 0.45 -4.65
C LEU A 177 -10.88 -0.70 -5.24
N LEU A 178 -11.55 -1.48 -4.38
CA LEU A 178 -12.42 -2.59 -4.77
C LEU A 178 -13.83 -2.08 -5.05
N ALA A 179 -14.56 -2.74 -5.96
CA ALA A 179 -15.93 -2.36 -6.35
C ALA A 179 -16.86 -2.18 -5.13
N SER A 180 -16.88 -3.17 -4.24
CA SER A 180 -17.78 -3.19 -3.07
C SER A 180 -17.16 -2.59 -1.81
N GLY A 181 -15.93 -2.08 -1.86
CA GLY A 181 -15.21 -1.64 -0.65
C GLY A 181 -14.68 -2.80 0.21
N TYR A 182 -14.75 -4.03 -0.28
CA TYR A 182 -14.23 -5.27 0.31
C TYR A 182 -14.06 -6.33 -0.80
N LEU A 183 -13.36 -7.41 -0.48
CA LEU A 183 -12.97 -8.46 -1.41
C LEU A 183 -14.12 -9.43 -1.67
N THR A 184 -14.62 -9.43 -2.91
CA THR A 184 -15.70 -10.33 -3.39
C THR A 184 -15.26 -11.27 -4.50
N SER A 185 -14.16 -10.96 -5.19
CA SER A 185 -13.64 -11.70 -6.35
C SER A 185 -12.33 -12.39 -6.00
N SER A 186 -12.11 -13.59 -6.57
CA SER A 186 -10.82 -14.30 -6.54
C SER A 186 -9.84 -13.78 -7.58
N VAL A 187 -10.28 -12.95 -8.53
CA VAL A 187 -9.43 -12.34 -9.56
C VAL A 187 -9.39 -10.84 -9.35
N LEU A 188 -8.17 -10.31 -9.23
CA LEU A 188 -7.89 -8.91 -8.99
C LEU A 188 -7.17 -8.30 -10.20
N PRO A 189 -7.62 -7.17 -10.72
CA PRO A 189 -6.94 -6.50 -11.83
C PRO A 189 -5.73 -5.72 -11.29
N CYS A 190 -4.55 -6.01 -11.83
CA CYS A 190 -3.31 -5.44 -11.32
C CYS A 190 -2.47 -4.81 -12.44
N LEU A 191 -1.56 -3.93 -12.04
CA LEU A 191 -0.41 -3.51 -12.82
C LEU A 191 0.84 -4.13 -12.21
N ALA A 192 1.61 -4.82 -13.03
CA ALA A 192 2.83 -5.48 -12.61
C ALA A 192 4.00 -5.06 -13.50
N GLU A 193 5.09 -4.61 -12.89
CA GLU A 193 6.34 -4.45 -13.62
C GLU A 193 6.85 -5.83 -14.05
N PRO A 194 7.30 -6.04 -15.29
CA PRO A 194 7.86 -7.31 -15.74
C PRO A 194 9.18 -7.64 -15.01
N GLY A 195 9.53 -8.93 -14.96
CA GLY A 195 10.78 -9.43 -14.36
C GLY A 195 10.67 -9.88 -12.90
N ASP A 196 11.75 -10.40 -12.33
CA ASP A 196 11.69 -11.11 -11.04
C ASP A 196 11.59 -10.19 -9.81
N GLN A 197 11.97 -8.91 -9.95
CA GLN A 197 11.98 -7.91 -8.87
C GLN A 197 10.88 -6.84 -9.02
N GLY A 198 9.96 -7.02 -9.97
CA GLY A 198 8.95 -6.02 -10.28
C GLY A 198 7.95 -5.79 -9.16
N GLY A 199 7.46 -4.56 -9.04
CA GLY A 199 6.33 -4.20 -8.20
C GLY A 199 5.00 -4.71 -8.73
N LEU A 200 4.00 -4.76 -7.86
CA LEU A 200 2.62 -5.13 -8.18
C LEU A 200 1.69 -4.18 -7.44
N GLU A 201 0.76 -3.56 -8.15
CA GLU A 201 -0.26 -2.69 -7.58
C GLU A 201 -1.65 -3.06 -8.10
N LEU A 202 -2.65 -2.85 -7.24
CA LEU A 202 -4.05 -3.07 -7.58
C LEU A 202 -4.55 -1.89 -8.43
N VAL A 203 -5.23 -2.19 -9.53
CA VAL A 203 -5.90 -1.17 -10.34
C VAL A 203 -7.27 -0.88 -9.74
N PRO A 204 -7.62 0.39 -9.49
CA PRO A 204 -8.94 0.76 -9.03
C PRO A 204 -10.03 0.26 -9.99
N TYR A 205 -11.07 -0.37 -9.44
CA TYR A 205 -12.10 -1.04 -10.23
C TYR A 205 -12.77 -0.12 -11.28
N TRP A 206 -13.09 1.13 -10.90
CA TRP A 206 -13.74 2.09 -11.79
C TRP A 206 -12.86 2.57 -12.95
N LEU A 207 -11.54 2.40 -12.88
CA LEU A 207 -10.69 2.66 -14.03
C LEU A 207 -10.85 1.60 -15.12
N LEU A 208 -11.28 0.39 -14.78
CA LEU A 208 -11.53 -0.66 -15.75
C LEU A 208 -12.93 -0.55 -16.35
N PHE A 209 -13.88 -0.04 -15.57
CA PHE A 209 -15.29 0.09 -15.95
C PHE A 209 -15.74 1.56 -15.83
N PRO A 210 -15.38 2.43 -16.80
CA PRO A 210 -15.67 3.87 -16.73
C PRO A 210 -17.16 4.22 -16.63
N TYR A 211 -18.04 3.31 -17.03
CA TYR A 211 -19.49 3.50 -17.03
C TYR A 211 -20.16 3.13 -15.70
N VAL A 212 -19.42 2.55 -14.74
CA VAL A 212 -19.96 2.21 -13.43
C VAL A 212 -19.88 3.45 -12.54
N GLU A 213 -21.04 3.97 -12.12
CA GLU A 213 -21.10 5.05 -11.15
C GLU A 213 -20.48 4.59 -9.82
N VAL A 214 -19.44 5.29 -9.39
CA VAL A 214 -18.80 5.05 -8.10
C VAL A 214 -19.63 5.76 -7.03
N PRO A 215 -20.12 5.07 -6.00
CA PRO A 215 -20.78 5.71 -4.87
C PRO A 215 -19.93 6.87 -4.33
N GLN A 216 -20.52 8.08 -4.20
CA GLN A 216 -19.77 9.31 -3.87
C GLN A 216 -18.92 9.20 -2.58
N GLY A 217 -19.33 8.34 -1.63
CA GLY A 217 -18.58 8.10 -0.38
C GLY A 217 -17.32 7.23 -0.53
N GLN A 218 -17.12 6.57 -1.67
CA GLN A 218 -15.99 5.65 -1.88
C GLN A 218 -14.75 6.36 -2.41
N ARG A 219 -14.93 7.42 -3.23
CA ARG A 219 -13.82 8.26 -3.74
C ARG A 219 -13.11 9.07 -2.67
N GLN A 220 -13.77 9.38 -1.55
CA GLN A 220 -13.22 10.24 -0.49
C GLN A 220 -12.37 9.48 0.55
N ARG A 221 -12.26 8.14 0.44
CA ARG A 221 -11.66 7.28 1.48
C ARG A 221 -10.33 6.65 1.09
N LEU A 222 -9.78 7.02 -0.06
CA LEU A 222 -8.43 6.66 -0.50
C LEU A 222 -7.42 7.68 0.05
#